data_AF-A0A1M7Q3D3-F1
#
_entry.id   AF-A0A1M7Q3D3-F1
#
_cell.length_a   1.000
_cell.length_b   1.000
_cell.length_c   1.000
_cell.angle_alpha   90.00
_cell.angle_beta   90.00
_cell.angle_gamma   90.00
#
_symmetry.space_group_name_H-M   'P 1'
#
loop_
_entity.id
_entity.type
_entity.pdbx_description
1 polymer ?
#
loop_
_entity_poly.entity_id
_entity_poly.type
_entity_poly.pdbx_seq_one_letter_code
_entity_poly.pdbx_strand_id
1 'polypeptide(L)'
;MKTSLIFIIMLIVLTGCSSGMKPQFRTDHFMFIYNAKFDKKEARDVANVLEANYVRISKDLKTTPTDPIEVSLYTSRWTYATTHGHWTTGGNIEGSGKLHFLQHGWDEMDIKKIAIHEFSHAVMLKLLLDREPKPLDVTGFDKKFNAFPVWLYEAIAVYEAKQFVDPKTLPFFSNNSFPDLNELNNRIKGSKIYKVGYTIIEYLLNKYGQDKLITLIASYGNLKVLNTTDSSFANGWHEFVKEKYLNK
;
A
#
# COMPACT_ATOMS: atom_id res chain seq x y z
N MET A 1 -34.29 18.11 -49.52
CA MET A 1 -33.27 19.01 -48.94
C MET A 1 -32.92 18.49 -47.56
N LYS A 2 -31.67 18.03 -47.37
CA LYS A 2 -31.16 17.55 -46.07
C LYS A 2 -30.66 18.76 -45.29
N THR A 3 -31.25 19.04 -44.14
CA THR A 3 -30.75 20.01 -43.17
C THR A 3 -29.65 19.34 -42.34
N SER A 4 -28.39 19.71 -42.58
CA SER A 4 -27.27 19.38 -41.70
C SER A 4 -27.30 20.30 -40.48
N LEU A 5 -27.49 19.71 -39.30
CA LEU A 5 -27.30 20.39 -38.02
C LEU A 5 -25.80 20.33 -37.68
N ILE A 6 -25.12 21.47 -37.77
CA ILE A 6 -23.72 21.60 -37.34
C ILE A 6 -23.73 21.69 -35.81
N PHE A 7 -23.32 20.61 -35.14
CA PHE A 7 -22.96 20.65 -33.72
C PHE A 7 -21.59 21.31 -33.60
N ILE A 8 -21.57 22.58 -33.22
CA ILE A 8 -20.36 23.23 -32.71
C ILE A 8 -20.09 22.61 -31.33
N ILE A 9 -19.17 21.64 -31.28
CA ILE A 9 -18.57 21.20 -30.02
C ILE A 9 -17.69 22.36 -29.56
N MET A 10 -18.23 23.16 -28.64
CA MET A 10 -17.47 24.16 -27.92
C MET A 10 -16.42 23.41 -27.11
N LEU A 11 -15.18 23.42 -27.59
CA LEU A 11 -14.02 22.90 -26.87
C LEU A 11 -13.87 23.78 -25.63
N ILE A 12 -14.44 23.36 -24.50
CA ILE A 12 -14.09 23.92 -23.21
C ILE A 12 -12.65 23.47 -22.96
N VAL A 13 -11.71 24.31 -23.36
CA VAL A 13 -10.38 24.31 -22.79
C VAL A 13 -10.58 24.67 -21.32
N LEU A 14 -10.80 23.65 -20.49
CA LEU A 14 -10.61 23.76 -19.05
C LEU A 14 -9.11 24.05 -18.89
N THR A 15 -8.77 25.34 -18.90
CA THR A 15 -7.49 25.84 -18.42
C THR A 15 -7.26 25.17 -17.07
N GLY A 16 -6.27 24.28 -17.03
CA GLY A 16 -5.95 23.49 -15.85
C GLY A 16 -5.87 24.43 -14.66
N CYS A 17 -6.74 24.22 -13.68
CA CYS A 17 -6.54 24.75 -12.35
C CYS A 17 -5.18 24.21 -11.92
N SER A 18 -4.13 25.05 -11.97
CA SER A 18 -2.86 24.69 -11.36
C SER A 18 -3.22 24.25 -9.94
N SER A 19 -2.89 23.02 -9.55
CA SER A 19 -3.36 22.43 -8.29
C SER A 19 -2.95 23.22 -7.04
N GLY A 20 -2.13 24.27 -7.21
CA GLY A 20 -1.62 25.11 -6.14
C GLY A 20 -0.64 24.37 -5.23
N MET A 21 -0.29 23.14 -5.59
CA MET A 21 0.66 22.28 -4.88
C MET A 21 2.05 22.89 -5.00
N LYS A 22 2.66 23.18 -3.85
CA LYS A 22 4.02 23.71 -3.76
C LYS A 22 4.73 23.01 -2.61
N PRO A 23 6.06 22.84 -2.66
CA PRO A 23 6.83 22.43 -1.48
C PRO A 23 6.55 23.38 -0.31
N GLN A 24 6.19 22.83 0.84
CA GLN A 24 5.84 23.60 2.03
C GLN A 24 6.91 23.48 3.10
N PHE A 25 7.39 22.26 3.37
CA PHE A 25 8.49 22.01 4.31
C PHE A 25 9.17 20.67 4.02
N ARG A 26 10.34 20.49 4.62
CA ARG A 26 11.12 19.24 4.60
C ARG A 26 11.34 18.76 6.03
N THR A 27 11.40 17.45 6.22
CA THR A 27 11.95 16.79 7.40
C THR A 27 13.29 16.15 7.04
N ASP A 28 13.79 15.21 7.84
CA ASP A 28 15.06 14.54 7.53
C ASP A 28 14.93 13.74 6.22
N HIS A 29 13.85 12.94 6.09
CA HIS A 29 13.69 11.99 4.99
C HIS A 29 12.56 12.31 4.01
N PHE A 30 11.70 13.30 4.31
CA PHE A 30 10.50 13.58 3.52
C PHE A 30 10.38 15.05 3.08
N MET A 31 9.89 15.26 1.86
CA MET A 31 9.54 16.58 1.31
C MET A 31 8.03 16.71 1.16
N PHE A 32 7.41 17.63 1.90
CA PHE A 32 5.96 17.81 1.91
C PHE A 32 5.51 18.87 0.91
N ILE A 33 4.61 18.47 0.01
CA ILE A 33 4.03 19.27 -1.06
C ILE A 33 2.53 19.33 -0.86
N TYR A 34 1.98 20.52 -0.65
CA TYR A 34 0.53 20.72 -0.55
C TYR A 34 0.15 22.16 -0.85
N ASN A 35 -1.14 22.44 -1.06
CA ASN A 35 -1.63 23.79 -1.26
C ASN A 35 -1.95 24.49 0.08
N ALA A 36 -2.05 25.82 0.07
CA ALA A 36 -2.25 26.60 1.29
C ALA A 36 -3.57 26.29 2.06
N LYS A 37 -4.50 25.55 1.47
CA LYS A 37 -5.78 25.18 2.09
C LYS A 37 -5.70 23.89 2.91
N PHE A 38 -4.63 23.10 2.78
CA PHE A 38 -4.46 21.88 3.58
C PHE A 38 -4.16 22.24 5.04
N ASP A 39 -4.69 21.47 5.98
CA ASP A 39 -4.43 21.67 7.41
C ASP A 39 -2.95 21.43 7.73
N LYS A 40 -2.25 22.51 8.12
CA LYS A 40 -0.82 22.45 8.46
C LYS A 40 -0.55 21.54 9.65
N LYS A 41 -1.47 21.44 10.61
CA LYS A 41 -1.32 20.55 11.77
C LYS A 41 -1.37 19.10 11.31
N GLU A 42 -2.35 18.75 10.49
CA GLU A 42 -2.48 17.40 9.94
C GLU A 42 -1.28 17.01 9.07
N ALA A 43 -0.76 17.94 8.26
CA ALA A 43 0.47 17.72 7.50
C ALA A 43 1.68 17.41 8.41
N ARG A 44 1.79 18.11 9.56
CA ARG A 44 2.82 17.83 10.57
C ARG A 44 2.59 16.51 11.28
N ASP A 45 1.35 16.14 11.56
CA ASP A 45 1.01 14.87 12.16
C ASP A 45 1.39 13.69 11.23
N VAL A 46 1.14 13.82 9.92
CA VAL A 46 1.62 12.86 8.90
C VAL A 46 3.14 12.79 8.86
N ALA A 47 3.83 13.94 8.86
CA ALA A 47 5.30 13.98 8.90
C ALA A 47 5.86 13.26 10.13
N ASN A 48 5.29 13.52 11.31
CA ASN A 48 5.75 12.91 12.55
C ASN A 48 5.60 11.38 12.54
N VAL A 49 4.50 10.84 12.02
CA VAL A 49 4.32 9.38 11.97
C VAL A 49 5.20 8.71 10.92
N LEU A 50 5.46 9.37 9.79
CA LEU A 50 6.38 8.87 8.78
C LEU A 50 7.81 8.81 9.31
N GLU A 51 8.30 9.90 9.91
CA GLU A 51 9.63 9.95 10.52
C GLU A 51 9.79 8.93 11.66
N ALA A 52 8.79 8.82 12.54
CA ALA A 52 8.82 7.86 13.64
C ALA A 52 8.86 6.38 13.18
N ASN A 53 8.45 6.09 11.95
CA ASN A 53 8.46 4.74 11.39
C ASN A 53 9.55 4.51 10.33
N TYR A 54 10.26 5.55 9.88
CA TYR A 54 11.28 5.44 8.83
C TYR A 54 12.32 4.36 9.16
N VAL A 55 13.01 4.47 10.29
CA VAL A 55 14.06 3.53 10.70
C VAL A 55 13.52 2.12 10.92
N ARG A 56 12.33 2.01 11.53
CA ARG A 56 11.72 0.73 11.85
C ARG A 56 11.40 -0.05 10.57
N ILE A 57 10.66 0.56 9.64
CA ILE A 57 10.27 -0.09 8.37
C ILE A 57 11.50 -0.38 7.51
N SER A 58 12.48 0.53 7.49
CA SER A 58 13.76 0.30 6.79
C SER A 58 14.48 -0.95 7.31
N LYS A 59 14.53 -1.11 8.64
CA LYS A 59 15.14 -2.26 9.30
C LYS A 59 14.35 -3.54 9.06
N ASP A 60 13.04 -3.49 9.21
CA ASP A 60 12.15 -4.64 9.02
C ASP A 60 12.26 -5.14 7.57
N LEU A 61 12.17 -4.24 6.58
CA LEU A 61 12.29 -4.59 5.15
C LEU A 61 13.73 -4.73 4.64
N LYS A 62 14.72 -4.55 5.52
CA LYS A 62 16.16 -4.66 5.22
C LYS A 62 16.60 -3.90 3.96
N THR A 63 16.06 -2.70 3.77
CA THR A 63 16.48 -1.79 2.71
C THR A 63 16.46 -0.35 3.19
N THR A 64 17.23 0.50 2.51
CA THR A 64 17.17 1.94 2.72
C THR A 64 16.14 2.53 1.75
N PRO A 65 15.09 3.20 2.25
CA PRO A 65 14.11 3.90 1.42
C PRO A 65 14.79 4.91 0.48
N THR A 66 14.09 5.29 -0.59
CA THR A 66 14.50 6.45 -1.38
C THR A 66 14.59 7.69 -0.48
N ASP A 67 15.57 8.57 -0.73
CA ASP A 67 15.76 9.80 0.05
C ASP A 67 16.09 10.97 -0.88
N PRO A 68 15.31 12.07 -0.86
CA PRO A 68 14.05 12.24 -0.11
C PRO A 68 12.87 11.52 -0.75
N ILE A 69 11.85 11.22 0.07
CA ILE A 69 10.53 10.82 -0.41
C ILE A 69 9.62 12.05 -0.51
N GLU A 70 9.00 12.27 -1.66
CA GLU A 70 8.02 13.33 -1.84
C GLU A 70 6.66 12.91 -1.28
N VAL A 71 6.02 13.77 -0.50
CA VAL A 71 4.72 13.53 0.12
C VAL A 71 3.76 14.61 -0.35
N SER A 72 2.82 14.23 -1.21
CA SER A 72 1.79 15.11 -1.74
C SER A 72 0.48 14.95 -0.97
N LEU A 73 0.00 16.03 -0.36
CA LEU A 73 -1.25 16.03 0.42
C LEU A 73 -2.36 16.81 -0.31
N TYR A 74 -3.48 16.15 -0.56
CA TYR A 74 -4.60 16.67 -1.35
C TYR A 74 -5.80 16.94 -0.44
N THR A 75 -6.43 18.10 -0.57
CA THR A 75 -7.69 18.43 0.12
C THR A 75 -8.92 17.98 -0.66
N SER A 76 -8.79 17.71 -1.96
CA SER A 76 -9.89 17.43 -2.88
C SER A 76 -9.74 16.07 -3.54
N ARG A 77 -10.74 15.20 -3.36
CA ARG A 77 -10.82 13.91 -4.04
C ARG A 77 -10.82 14.06 -5.56
N TRP A 78 -11.46 15.10 -6.08
CA TRP A 78 -11.44 15.38 -7.51
C TRP A 78 -10.01 15.62 -7.99
N THR A 79 -9.23 16.45 -7.28
CA THR A 79 -7.83 16.73 -7.66
C THR A 79 -6.96 15.47 -7.52
N TYR A 80 -7.13 14.72 -6.43
CA TYR A 80 -6.42 13.46 -6.21
C TYR A 80 -6.69 12.44 -7.31
N ALA A 81 -7.96 12.23 -7.65
CA ALA A 81 -8.38 11.20 -8.60
C ALA A 81 -8.09 11.59 -10.06
N THR A 82 -8.20 12.86 -10.45
CA THR A 82 -7.83 13.30 -11.80
C THR A 82 -6.32 13.32 -12.02
N THR A 83 -5.52 13.43 -10.95
CA THR A 83 -4.05 13.37 -11.06
C THR A 83 -3.53 11.94 -11.20
N HIS A 84 -4.12 10.95 -10.51
CA HIS A 84 -3.58 9.58 -10.45
C HIS A 84 -4.49 8.50 -11.05
N GLY A 85 -5.70 8.83 -11.47
CA GLY A 85 -6.69 7.86 -11.98
C GLY A 85 -7.33 6.97 -10.91
N HIS A 86 -7.05 7.21 -9.62
CA HIS A 86 -7.58 6.42 -8.50
C HIS A 86 -8.70 7.17 -7.77
N TRP A 87 -9.95 6.70 -7.95
CA TRP A 87 -11.14 7.37 -7.40
C TRP A 87 -11.55 6.89 -5.99
N THR A 88 -11.10 5.69 -5.61
CA THR A 88 -11.61 4.97 -4.43
C THR A 88 -10.63 4.88 -3.27
N THR A 89 -9.34 5.18 -3.47
CA THR A 89 -8.31 5.06 -2.43
C THR A 89 -8.09 6.38 -1.68
N GLY A 90 -7.63 6.28 -0.43
CA GLY A 90 -7.21 7.43 0.38
C GLY A 90 -5.71 7.75 0.27
N GLY A 91 -4.93 6.84 -0.30
CA GLY A 91 -3.52 7.02 -0.62
C GLY A 91 -3.06 6.12 -1.78
N ASN A 92 -1.89 6.45 -2.32
CA ASN A 92 -1.16 5.65 -3.29
C ASN A 92 0.33 6.06 -3.32
N ILE A 93 1.14 5.24 -4.00
CA ILE A 93 2.54 5.55 -4.33
C ILE A 93 2.72 5.83 -5.82
N GLU A 94 3.74 6.61 -6.19
CA GLU A 94 4.29 6.70 -7.55
C GLU A 94 5.78 6.35 -7.49
N GLY A 95 6.12 5.14 -7.95
CA GLY A 95 7.44 4.56 -7.71
C GLY A 95 7.76 4.42 -6.22
N SER A 96 9.04 4.28 -5.88
CA SER A 96 9.50 4.17 -4.49
C SER A 96 9.78 5.51 -3.82
N GLY A 97 9.53 6.63 -4.51
CA GLY A 97 9.98 7.96 -4.11
C GLY A 97 8.87 8.98 -3.87
N LYS A 98 7.60 8.63 -4.15
CA LYS A 98 6.48 9.55 -4.00
C LYS A 98 5.28 8.89 -3.34
N LEU A 99 4.71 9.59 -2.37
CA LEU A 99 3.50 9.22 -1.64
C LEU A 99 2.43 10.28 -1.87
N HIS A 100 1.19 9.85 -2.07
CA HIS A 100 0.05 10.73 -2.31
C HIS A 100 -1.05 10.39 -1.31
N PHE A 101 -1.56 11.40 -0.61
CA PHE A 101 -2.59 11.22 0.42
C PHE A 101 -3.73 12.21 0.27
N LEU A 102 -4.95 11.72 0.45
CA LEU A 102 -6.13 12.55 0.50
C LEU A 102 -6.54 12.80 1.96
N GLN A 103 -6.78 14.07 2.30
CA GLN A 103 -7.12 14.51 3.66
C GLN A 103 -8.31 13.75 4.27
N HIS A 104 -9.37 13.56 3.48
CA HIS A 104 -10.59 12.88 3.91
C HIS A 104 -10.92 11.70 2.98
N GLY A 105 -10.65 10.49 3.47
CA GLY A 105 -11.06 9.21 2.88
C GLY A 105 -12.59 9.07 2.73
N TRP A 106 -13.05 8.05 2.01
CA TRP A 106 -14.48 7.67 2.03
C TRP A 106 -14.88 7.04 3.36
N ASP A 107 -13.93 6.33 3.97
CA ASP A 107 -13.99 5.86 5.34
C ASP A 107 -13.14 6.81 6.19
N GLU A 108 -13.56 7.09 7.43
CA GLU A 108 -12.84 7.88 8.44
C GLU A 108 -11.50 7.24 8.89
N MET A 109 -10.81 6.55 7.98
CA MET A 109 -9.50 5.99 8.21
C MET A 109 -8.50 7.10 8.45
N ASP A 110 -7.86 7.04 9.61
CA ASP A 110 -6.79 7.93 10.04
C ASP A 110 -5.69 8.01 8.96
N ILE A 111 -5.54 9.18 8.33
CA ILE A 111 -4.52 9.47 7.31
C ILE A 111 -3.12 9.06 7.77
N LYS A 112 -2.84 9.08 9.08
CA LYS A 112 -1.56 8.64 9.64
C LYS A 112 -1.32 7.15 9.42
N LYS A 113 -2.35 6.31 9.58
CA LYS A 113 -2.22 4.87 9.32
C LYS A 113 -2.06 4.60 7.83
N ILE A 114 -2.82 5.31 6.99
CA ILE A 114 -2.67 5.25 5.53
C ILE A 114 -1.24 5.66 5.13
N ALA A 115 -0.69 6.70 5.76
CA ALA A 115 0.66 7.16 5.47
C ALA A 115 1.72 6.09 5.73
N ILE A 116 1.62 5.39 6.86
CA ILE A 116 2.54 4.29 7.17
C ILE A 116 2.34 3.12 6.19
N HIS A 117 1.09 2.83 5.80
CA HIS A 117 0.75 1.78 4.84
C HIS A 117 1.40 2.03 3.47
N GLU A 118 1.16 3.20 2.87
CA GLU A 118 1.74 3.55 1.56
C GLU A 118 3.26 3.68 1.62
N PHE A 119 3.81 4.21 2.72
CA PHE A 119 5.25 4.24 2.91
C PHE A 119 5.84 2.82 2.91
N SER A 120 5.16 1.85 3.52
CA SER A 120 5.59 0.45 3.51
C SER A 120 5.63 -0.13 2.09
N HIS A 121 4.68 0.22 1.24
CA HIS A 121 4.72 -0.14 -0.19
C HIS A 121 5.91 0.48 -0.90
N ALA A 122 6.20 1.77 -0.67
CA ALA A 122 7.33 2.44 -1.30
C ALA A 122 8.68 1.79 -0.90
N VAL A 123 8.85 1.43 0.38
CA VAL A 123 10.05 0.74 0.88
C VAL A 123 10.15 -0.67 0.31
N MET A 124 9.04 -1.42 0.23
CA MET A 124 9.03 -2.75 -0.37
C MET A 124 9.37 -2.69 -1.87
N LEU A 125 8.85 -1.70 -2.60
CA LEU A 125 9.19 -1.48 -4.00
C LEU A 125 10.68 -1.14 -4.16
N LYS A 126 11.24 -0.32 -3.25
CA LYS A 126 12.69 -0.04 -3.22
C LYS A 126 13.51 -1.32 -3.01
N LEU A 127 13.11 -2.19 -2.08
CA LEU A 127 13.75 -3.50 -1.87
C LEU A 127 13.78 -4.35 -3.14
N LEU A 128 12.66 -4.41 -3.88
CA LEU A 128 12.60 -5.15 -5.14
C LEU A 128 13.53 -4.53 -6.20
N LEU A 129 13.45 -3.21 -6.38
CA LEU A 129 14.29 -2.49 -7.35
C LEU A 129 15.79 -2.62 -7.08
N ASP A 130 16.21 -2.66 -5.81
CA ASP A 130 17.61 -2.82 -5.42
C ASP A 130 18.16 -4.23 -5.71
N ARG A 131 17.27 -5.23 -5.82
CA ARG A 131 17.65 -6.62 -6.11
C ARG A 131 17.60 -6.97 -7.59
N GLU A 132 17.12 -6.06 -8.42
CA GLU A 132 17.14 -6.22 -9.87
C GLU A 132 18.54 -5.96 -10.44
N PRO A 133 18.97 -6.76 -11.44
CA PRO A 133 20.17 -6.46 -12.22
C PRO A 133 20.14 -5.04 -12.78
N LYS A 134 21.33 -4.44 -12.92
CA LYS A 134 21.51 -3.11 -13.53
C LYS A 134 22.23 -3.25 -14.88
N PRO A 135 21.79 -2.52 -15.93
CA PRO A 135 20.64 -1.61 -15.96
C PRO A 135 19.30 -2.35 -15.79
N LEU A 136 18.31 -1.65 -15.24
CA LEU A 136 16.98 -2.23 -14.98
C LEU A 136 16.29 -2.57 -16.30
N ASP A 137 15.89 -3.81 -16.49
CA ASP A 137 14.91 -4.19 -17.50
C ASP A 137 13.51 -3.79 -17.02
N VAL A 138 13.05 -2.62 -17.44
CA VAL A 138 11.76 -2.04 -17.01
C VAL A 138 10.60 -2.95 -17.40
N THR A 139 10.58 -3.47 -18.63
CA THR A 139 9.49 -4.34 -19.09
C THR A 139 9.46 -5.67 -18.34
N GLY A 140 10.63 -6.27 -18.11
CA GLY A 140 10.76 -7.48 -17.31
C GLY A 140 10.35 -7.25 -15.86
N PHE A 141 10.74 -6.12 -15.28
CA PHE A 141 10.33 -5.74 -13.92
C PHE A 141 8.82 -5.56 -13.80
N ASP A 142 8.21 -4.78 -14.68
CA ASP A 142 6.77 -4.53 -14.67
C ASP A 142 5.98 -5.84 -14.81
N LYS A 143 6.43 -6.75 -15.67
CA LYS A 143 5.81 -8.07 -15.81
C LYS A 143 5.86 -8.86 -14.49
N LYS A 144 6.99 -8.88 -13.80
CA LYS A 144 7.14 -9.56 -12.50
C LYS A 144 6.31 -8.89 -11.42
N PHE A 145 6.34 -7.56 -11.35
CA PHE A 145 5.61 -6.79 -10.35
C PHE A 145 4.09 -6.89 -10.54
N ASN A 146 3.59 -6.89 -11.78
CA ASN A 146 2.18 -7.14 -12.08
C ASN A 146 1.71 -8.54 -11.68
N ALA A 147 2.63 -9.50 -11.60
CA ALA A 147 2.35 -10.85 -11.12
C ALA A 147 2.59 -11.01 -9.60
N PHE A 148 3.05 -9.96 -8.90
CA PHE A 148 3.31 -10.01 -7.46
C PHE A 148 1.99 -10.25 -6.71
N PRO A 149 1.95 -11.22 -5.77
CA PRO A 149 0.70 -11.57 -5.10
C PRO A 149 0.19 -10.41 -4.25
N VAL A 150 -1.05 -10.02 -4.53
CA VAL A 150 -1.75 -8.94 -3.82
C VAL A 150 -1.84 -9.26 -2.33
N TRP A 151 -2.06 -10.52 -1.95
CA TRP A 151 -2.12 -10.88 -0.53
C TRP A 151 -0.83 -10.50 0.20
N LEU A 152 0.34 -10.71 -0.40
CA LEU A 152 1.63 -10.42 0.23
C LEU A 152 1.88 -8.92 0.24
N TYR A 153 1.61 -8.27 -0.89
CA TYR A 153 1.78 -6.82 -1.08
C TYR A 153 1.03 -6.04 0.00
N GLU A 154 -0.26 -6.31 0.15
CA GLU A 154 -1.14 -5.63 1.10
C GLU A 154 -0.86 -6.08 2.55
N ALA A 155 -0.58 -7.38 2.78
CA ALA A 155 -0.33 -7.88 4.14
C ALA A 155 0.90 -7.25 4.79
N ILE A 156 1.98 -7.02 4.04
CA ILE A 156 3.17 -6.30 4.52
C ILE A 156 2.78 -4.90 4.97
N ALA A 157 2.10 -4.13 4.13
CA ALA A 157 1.71 -2.77 4.46
C ALA A 157 0.73 -2.70 5.65
N VAL A 158 -0.23 -3.63 5.73
CA VAL A 158 -1.14 -3.78 6.89
C VAL A 158 -0.37 -4.07 8.19
N TYR A 159 0.62 -4.97 8.14
CA TYR A 159 1.43 -5.32 9.29
C TYR A 159 2.28 -4.14 9.76
N GLU A 160 3.02 -3.52 8.83
CA GLU A 160 3.90 -2.40 9.10
C GLU A 160 3.12 -1.17 9.62
N ALA A 161 1.91 -0.92 9.11
CA ALA A 161 1.03 0.13 9.58
C ALA A 161 0.27 -0.21 10.89
N LYS A 162 0.51 -1.40 11.46
CA LYS A 162 -0.17 -1.91 12.66
C LYS A 162 -1.71 -1.87 12.53
N GLN A 163 -2.22 -2.18 11.35
CA GLN A 163 -3.65 -2.27 11.07
C GLN A 163 -4.21 -3.63 11.50
N PHE A 164 -4.06 -3.95 12.80
CA PHE A 164 -4.58 -5.17 13.38
C PHE A 164 -6.10 -5.09 13.57
N VAL A 165 -6.80 -6.13 13.12
CA VAL A 165 -8.20 -6.38 13.43
C VAL A 165 -8.26 -7.66 14.25
N ASP A 166 -8.94 -7.61 15.40
CA ASP A 166 -9.07 -8.78 16.27
C ASP A 166 -9.78 -9.92 15.51
N PRO A 167 -9.12 -11.09 15.31
CA PRO A 167 -9.70 -12.22 14.62
C PRO A 167 -11.05 -12.68 15.19
N LYS A 168 -11.31 -12.49 16.49
CA LYS A 168 -12.60 -12.83 17.13
C LYS A 168 -13.78 -12.03 16.58
N THR A 169 -13.52 -10.85 16.00
CA THR A 169 -14.55 -9.96 15.43
C THR A 169 -14.90 -10.30 13.99
N LEU A 170 -14.21 -11.26 13.36
CA LEU A 170 -14.35 -11.56 11.94
C LEU A 170 -15.30 -12.77 11.74
N PRO A 171 -16.50 -12.59 11.15
CA PRO A 171 -17.50 -13.66 11.03
C PRO A 171 -17.00 -14.89 10.25
N PHE A 172 -16.11 -14.68 9.27
CA PHE A 172 -15.56 -15.78 8.48
C PHE A 172 -14.54 -16.62 9.25
N PHE A 173 -13.92 -16.09 10.32
CA PHE A 173 -13.09 -16.88 11.23
C PHE A 173 -13.94 -17.63 12.26
N SER A 174 -14.97 -16.99 12.83
CA SER A 174 -15.88 -17.67 13.77
C SER A 174 -16.63 -18.85 13.12
N ASN A 175 -16.90 -18.77 11.82
CA ASN A 175 -17.58 -19.82 11.05
C ASN A 175 -16.61 -20.81 10.39
N ASN A 176 -15.33 -20.84 10.78
CA ASN A 176 -14.28 -21.68 10.19
C ASN A 176 -14.20 -21.60 8.64
N SER A 177 -14.56 -20.44 8.09
CA SER A 177 -14.62 -20.13 6.66
C SER A 177 -13.47 -19.21 6.28
N PHE A 178 -12.24 -19.62 6.62
CA PHE A 178 -11.04 -18.84 6.38
C PHE A 178 -10.82 -18.60 4.88
N PRO A 179 -10.40 -17.39 4.46
CA PRO A 179 -10.07 -17.14 3.07
C PRO A 179 -8.78 -17.88 2.68
N ASP A 180 -8.69 -18.33 1.44
CA ASP A 180 -7.46 -18.83 0.84
C ASP A 180 -6.65 -17.70 0.16
N LEU A 181 -5.44 -18.01 -0.30
CA LEU A 181 -4.58 -17.00 -0.95
C LEU A 181 -5.15 -16.52 -2.30
N ASN A 182 -5.94 -17.33 -3.00
CA ASN A 182 -6.54 -16.95 -4.28
C ASN A 182 -7.65 -15.91 -4.07
N GLU A 183 -8.48 -16.10 -3.05
CA GLU A 183 -9.48 -15.13 -2.64
C GLU A 183 -8.81 -13.80 -2.24
N LEU A 184 -7.73 -13.88 -1.45
CA LEU A 184 -6.98 -12.70 -1.01
C LEU A 184 -6.22 -11.99 -2.14
N ASN A 185 -5.95 -12.69 -3.25
CA ASN A 185 -5.35 -12.09 -4.44
C ASN A 185 -6.34 -11.28 -5.30
N ASN A 186 -7.65 -11.43 -5.07
CA ASN A 186 -8.66 -10.78 -5.89
C ASN A 186 -8.96 -9.35 -5.37
N ARG A 187 -8.41 -8.31 -6.02
CA ARG A 187 -8.64 -6.90 -5.64
C ARG A 187 -10.12 -6.44 -5.67
N ILE A 188 -11.00 -7.11 -6.43
CA ILE A 188 -12.43 -6.73 -6.57
C ILE A 188 -13.24 -7.26 -5.37
N LYS A 189 -12.91 -8.45 -4.87
CA LYS A 189 -13.56 -9.08 -3.70
C LYS A 189 -12.76 -8.93 -2.40
N GLY A 190 -11.51 -8.46 -2.51
CA GLY A 190 -10.44 -8.66 -1.55
C GLY A 190 -10.38 -7.69 -0.38
N SER A 191 -11.48 -7.09 0.05
CA SER A 191 -11.49 -6.26 1.26
C SER A 191 -11.06 -7.04 2.52
N LYS A 192 -11.12 -8.38 2.47
CA LYS A 192 -10.63 -9.25 3.54
C LYS A 192 -9.12 -9.15 3.77
N ILE A 193 -8.31 -8.84 2.74
CA ILE A 193 -6.85 -8.77 2.94
C ILE A 193 -6.46 -7.71 3.96
N TYR A 194 -7.13 -6.55 3.95
CA TYR A 194 -6.92 -5.49 4.93
C TYR A 194 -7.34 -5.86 6.35
N LYS A 195 -8.19 -6.89 6.50
CA LYS A 195 -8.62 -7.40 7.82
C LYS A 195 -7.70 -8.48 8.36
N VAL A 196 -7.08 -9.27 7.48
CA VAL A 196 -6.34 -10.47 7.89
C VAL A 196 -4.82 -10.37 7.67
N GLY A 197 -4.37 -9.42 6.85
CA GLY A 197 -2.99 -9.26 6.42
C GLY A 197 -1.99 -9.21 7.57
N TYR A 198 -2.34 -8.53 8.67
CA TYR A 198 -1.52 -8.48 9.88
C TYR A 198 -1.16 -9.88 10.38
N THR A 199 -2.15 -10.77 10.49
CA THR A 199 -1.94 -12.13 11.02
C THR A 199 -1.17 -13.03 10.06
N ILE A 200 -1.21 -12.75 8.75
CA ILE A 200 -0.42 -13.49 7.75
C ILE A 200 1.07 -13.18 7.93
N ILE A 201 1.43 -11.90 8.05
CA ILE A 201 2.83 -11.51 8.29
C ILE A 201 3.29 -11.97 9.66
N GLU A 202 2.43 -11.88 10.67
CA GLU A 202 2.78 -12.36 11.99
C GLU A 202 3.07 -13.87 12.02
N TYR A 203 2.28 -14.69 11.31
CA TYR A 203 2.56 -16.10 11.09
C TYR A 203 3.88 -16.31 10.34
N LEU A 204 4.12 -15.56 9.25
CA LEU A 204 5.37 -15.63 8.49
C LEU A 204 6.60 -15.38 9.37
N LEU A 205 6.54 -14.34 10.20
CA LEU A 205 7.61 -13.98 11.12
C LEU A 205 7.76 -15.01 12.24
N ASN A 206 6.65 -15.52 12.80
CA ASN A 206 6.69 -16.53 13.85
C ASN A 206 7.29 -17.85 13.37
N LYS A 207 6.90 -18.32 12.17
CA LYS A 207 7.30 -19.63 11.66
C LYS A 207 8.61 -19.62 10.89
N TYR A 208 8.85 -18.59 10.08
CA TYR A 208 10.00 -18.56 9.16
C TYR A 208 11.02 -17.46 9.48
N GLY A 209 10.64 -16.46 10.27
CA GLY A 209 11.51 -15.34 10.64
C GLY A 209 11.68 -14.26 9.57
N GLN A 210 12.30 -13.15 9.96
CA GLN A 210 12.47 -11.96 9.11
C GLN A 210 13.18 -12.28 7.78
N ASP A 211 14.26 -13.05 7.83
CA ASP A 211 15.11 -13.34 6.66
C ASP A 211 14.34 -14.07 5.56
N LYS A 212 13.41 -14.95 5.98
CA LYS A 212 12.56 -15.69 5.06
C LYS A 212 11.43 -14.84 4.51
N LEU A 213 10.88 -13.88 5.26
CA LEU A 213 9.98 -12.87 4.70
C LEU A 213 10.69 -12.06 3.60
N ILE A 214 11.91 -11.60 3.86
CA ILE A 214 12.72 -10.87 2.87
C ILE A 214 13.06 -11.72 1.64
N THR A 215 13.30 -13.01 1.82
CA THR A 215 13.51 -13.95 0.72
C THR A 215 12.23 -14.13 -0.10
N LEU A 216 11.08 -14.27 0.56
CA LEU A 216 9.78 -14.40 -0.09
C LEU A 216 9.46 -13.17 -0.94
N ILE A 217 9.65 -11.95 -0.39
CA ILE A 217 9.43 -10.70 -1.13
C ILE A 217 10.28 -10.66 -2.39
N ALA A 218 11.59 -10.90 -2.28
CA ALA A 218 12.48 -10.86 -3.45
C ALA A 218 12.28 -12.01 -4.44
N SER A 219 11.60 -13.08 -4.02
CA SER A 219 11.13 -14.14 -4.92
C SER A 219 9.78 -13.83 -5.57
N TYR A 220 9.30 -12.58 -5.46
CA TYR A 220 7.99 -12.14 -5.95
C TYR A 220 6.83 -12.99 -5.38
N GLY A 221 6.95 -13.38 -4.10
CA GLY A 221 5.93 -14.17 -3.40
C GLY A 221 5.91 -15.67 -3.76
N ASN A 222 6.94 -16.19 -4.41
CA ASN A 222 7.04 -17.62 -4.72
C ASN A 222 7.29 -18.45 -3.43
N LEU A 223 6.22 -19.05 -2.90
CA LEU A 223 6.25 -19.83 -1.66
C LEU A 223 7.20 -21.05 -1.67
N LYS A 224 7.68 -21.49 -2.83
CA LYS A 224 8.70 -22.55 -2.91
C LYS A 224 9.98 -22.19 -2.14
N VAL A 225 10.33 -20.90 -2.00
CA VAL A 225 11.51 -20.47 -1.22
C VAL A 225 11.37 -20.73 0.29
N LEU A 226 10.14 -21.02 0.74
CA LEU A 226 9.81 -21.44 2.09
C LEU A 226 9.59 -22.96 2.20
N ASN A 227 9.83 -23.72 1.13
CA ASN A 227 9.54 -25.16 1.02
C ASN A 227 8.07 -25.50 1.34
N THR A 228 7.13 -24.67 0.88
CA THR A 228 5.68 -24.89 1.07
C THR A 228 4.91 -24.67 -0.23
N THR A 229 3.70 -25.21 -0.27
CA THR A 229 2.67 -24.88 -1.28
C THR A 229 1.74 -23.80 -0.73
N ASP A 230 0.93 -23.20 -1.61
CA ASP A 230 -0.11 -22.23 -1.26
C ASP A 230 -1.09 -22.80 -0.22
N SER A 231 -1.59 -24.02 -0.44
CA SER A 231 -2.52 -24.68 0.48
C SER A 231 -1.89 -25.00 1.83
N SER A 232 -0.66 -25.52 1.85
CA SER A 232 0.05 -25.81 3.10
C SER A 232 0.39 -24.53 3.87
N PHE A 233 0.71 -23.43 3.16
CA PHE A 233 0.95 -22.14 3.77
C PHE A 233 -0.33 -21.58 4.40
N ALA A 234 -1.43 -21.56 3.63
CA ALA A 234 -2.73 -21.07 4.09
C ALA A 234 -3.23 -21.86 5.31
N ASN A 235 -3.17 -23.19 5.26
CA ASN A 235 -3.58 -24.04 6.39
C ASN A 235 -2.73 -23.76 7.63
N GLY A 236 -1.41 -23.64 7.49
CA GLY A 236 -0.54 -23.32 8.63
C GLY A 236 -0.83 -21.95 9.22
N TRP A 237 -1.17 -20.96 8.39
CA TRP A 237 -1.63 -19.66 8.86
C TRP A 237 -3.00 -19.76 9.57
N HIS A 238 -3.95 -20.53 9.05
CA HIS A 238 -5.26 -20.74 9.69
C HIS A 238 -5.11 -21.36 11.07
N GLU A 239 -4.28 -22.40 11.20
CA GLU A 239 -3.99 -23.02 12.50
C GLU A 239 -3.30 -22.04 13.46
N PHE A 240 -2.34 -21.25 12.98
CA PHE A 240 -1.74 -20.19 13.79
C PHE A 240 -2.79 -19.19 14.33
N VAL A 241 -3.73 -18.75 13.49
CA VAL A 241 -4.80 -17.83 13.93
C VAL A 241 -5.71 -18.50 14.95
N LYS A 242 -6.08 -19.77 14.73
CA LYS A 242 -6.90 -20.54 15.67
C LYS A 242 -6.21 -20.64 17.01
N GLU A 243 -4.97 -21.14 17.04
CA GLU A 243 -4.19 -21.36 18.25
C GLU A 243 -3.95 -20.08 19.05
N LYS A 244 -3.59 -18.98 18.36
CA LYS A 244 -3.18 -17.75 19.03
C LYS A 244 -4.35 -16.84 19.41
N TYR A 245 -5.41 -16.81 18.61
CA TYR A 245 -6.46 -15.80 18.74
C TYR A 245 -7.86 -16.35 19.00
N LEU A 246 -8.17 -17.57 18.57
CA LEU A 246 -9.55 -18.10 18.65
C LEU A 246 -9.71 -19.16 19.73
N ASN A 247 -8.64 -19.87 20.07
CA ASN A 247 -8.59 -20.77 21.20
C ASN A 247 -8.53 -19.95 22.50
N LYS A 248 -9.23 -20.43 23.54
CA LYS A 248 -9.58 -19.67 24.75
C LYS A 248 -8.39 -19.02 25.45
#